data_AF-A0A254QL31-F1
#
_entry.id   AF-A0A254QL31-F1
#
_cell.length_a   1.000
_cell.length_b   1.000
_cell.length_c   1.000
_cell.angle_alpha   90.00
_cell.angle_beta   90.00
_cell.angle_gamma   90.00
#
_symmetry.space_group_name_H-M   'P 1'
#
loop_
_entity.id
_entity.type
_entity.pdbx_description
1 polymer ?
#
loop_
_entity_poly.entity_id
_entity_poly.type
_entity_poly.pdbx_seq_one_letter_code
_entity_poly.pdbx_strand_id
1 'polypeptide(L)'
;MESVESACSEPSDSFSRPDAQTIECRTYLDPQETAVAIMAYEGILDDLPRLVLQFHVEPDEPGYLVQFDSYLNVPQKTGAPLRVFYRNPTVTQTVNKIMRVAGGVPEPIPVPGAETAAPSE
;
A
#
# COMPACT_ATOMS: atom_id res chain seq x y z
N MET A 1 -15.59 9.68 -2.35
CA MET A 1 -14.33 9.11 -1.80
C MET A 1 -13.78 9.97 -0.67
N GLU A 2 -14.63 10.67 0.08
CA GLU A 2 -14.23 11.48 1.26
C GLU A 2 -13.82 10.60 2.45
N SER A 3 -14.26 9.34 2.50
CA SER A 3 -14.01 8.44 3.64
C SER A 3 -12.55 8.01 3.79
N VAL A 4 -11.78 7.92 2.70
CA VAL A 4 -10.36 7.53 2.74
C VAL A 4 -9.50 8.71 3.16
N GLU A 5 -9.80 9.91 2.66
CA GLU A 5 -9.13 11.15 3.08
C GLU A 5 -9.38 11.41 4.58
N SER A 6 -10.61 11.22 5.06
CA SER A 6 -10.92 11.33 6.49
C SER A 6 -10.25 10.27 7.37
N ALA A 7 -9.83 9.13 6.79
CA ALA A 7 -9.08 8.10 7.51
C ALA A 7 -7.58 8.43 7.58
N CYS A 8 -7.11 9.39 6.79
CA CYS A 8 -5.73 9.90 6.73
C CYS A 8 -5.62 11.24 7.46
N SER A 9 -6.00 11.24 8.73
CA SER A 9 -6.20 12.47 9.51
C SER A 9 -5.31 12.57 10.75
N GLU A 10 -4.37 11.65 10.95
CA GLU A 10 -3.42 11.82 12.05
C GLU A 10 -2.47 13.00 11.78
N PRO A 11 -1.96 13.69 12.81
CA PRO A 11 -1.10 14.86 12.61
C PRO A 11 0.17 14.58 11.80
N SER A 12 0.64 13.33 11.84
CA SER A 12 1.83 12.85 11.14
C SER A 12 1.52 12.34 9.72
N ASP A 13 0.25 12.35 9.32
CA ASP A 13 -0.19 11.87 8.02
C ASP A 13 -0.12 12.97 6.98
N SER A 14 0.16 12.55 5.76
CA SER A 14 0.01 13.36 4.56
C SER A 14 -0.83 12.59 3.55
N PHE A 15 -1.95 13.19 3.17
CA PHE A 15 -2.80 12.69 2.11
C PHE A 15 -2.30 13.21 0.76
N SER A 16 -2.27 12.35 -0.25
CA SER A 16 -1.96 12.75 -1.62
C SER A 16 -2.72 11.91 -2.64
N ARG A 17 -2.88 12.48 -3.84
CA ARG A 17 -3.54 11.83 -4.96
C ARG A 17 -2.61 11.91 -6.18
N PRO A 18 -1.68 10.95 -6.36
CA PRO A 18 -0.67 11.02 -7.41
C PRO A 18 -1.25 11.07 -8.83
N ASP A 19 -2.40 10.41 -9.03
CA ASP A 19 -3.13 10.37 -10.30
C ASP A 19 -4.64 10.17 -10.04
N ALA A 20 -5.45 10.03 -11.10
CA ALA A 20 -6.90 9.95 -10.99
C ALA A 20 -7.41 8.67 -10.28
N GLN A 21 -6.63 7.60 -10.29
CA GLN A 21 -6.97 6.26 -9.81
C GLN A 21 -6.27 5.89 -8.52
N THR A 22 -5.22 6.63 -8.15
CA THR A 22 -4.39 6.35 -6.98
C THR A 22 -4.61 7.36 -5.86
N ILE A 23 -4.83 6.85 -4.66
CA ILE A 23 -4.83 7.61 -3.41
C ILE A 23 -3.75 7.07 -2.50
N GLU A 24 -3.02 7.97 -1.84
CA GLU A 24 -2.00 7.61 -0.87
C GLU A 24 -2.17 8.34 0.46
N CYS A 25 -2.13 7.56 1.52
CA CYS A 25 -1.85 8.00 2.88
C CYS A 25 -0.38 7.78 3.16
N ARG A 26 0.35 8.81 3.62
CA ARG A 26 1.75 8.66 3.98
C ARG A 26 2.01 9.13 5.40
N THR A 27 2.57 8.26 6.23
CA THR A 27 2.78 8.50 7.65
C THR A 27 4.26 8.33 7.98
N TYR A 28 4.81 9.24 8.79
CA TYR A 28 6.14 9.05 9.35
C TYR A 28 6.10 7.96 10.43
N LEU A 29 7.13 7.13 10.47
CA LEU A 29 7.29 6.16 11.54
C LEU A 29 7.76 6.85 12.83
N ASP A 30 7.65 6.14 13.95
CA ASP A 30 8.29 6.58 15.17
C ASP A 30 9.82 6.70 14.99
N PRO A 31 10.51 7.57 15.76
CA PRO A 31 11.94 7.82 15.55
C PRO A 31 12.81 6.56 15.60
N GLN A 32 12.48 5.61 16.49
CA GLN A 32 13.21 4.36 16.63
C GLN A 32 13.03 3.46 15.40
N GLU A 33 11.80 3.33 14.90
CA GLU A 33 11.48 2.53 13.72
C GLU A 33 12.08 3.15 12.45
N THR A 34 12.03 4.47 12.35
CA THR A 34 12.68 5.25 11.29
C THR A 34 14.17 4.95 11.23
N ALA A 35 14.88 5.02 12.37
CA ALA A 35 16.30 4.73 12.43
C ALA A 35 16.62 3.29 12.02
N VAL A 36 15.81 2.32 12.47
CA VAL A 36 15.94 0.91 12.07
C VAL A 36 15.75 0.76 10.56
N ALA A 37 14.74 1.38 9.97
CA ALA A 37 14.49 1.33 8.53
C ALA A 37 15.64 1.92 7.71
N ILE A 38 16.16 3.09 8.11
CA ILE A 38 17.29 3.73 7.43
C ILE A 38 18.53 2.84 7.45
N MET A 39 18.83 2.21 8.60
CA MET A 39 19.96 1.29 8.69
C MET A 39 19.75 -0.02 7.93
N ALA A 40 18.55 -0.59 7.99
CA ALA A 40 18.24 -1.89 7.37
C ALA A 40 18.20 -1.83 5.84
N TYR A 41 17.83 -0.68 5.28
CA TYR A 41 17.62 -0.50 3.84
C TYR A 41 18.52 0.60 3.23
N GLU A 42 19.61 0.94 3.92
CA GLU A 42 20.60 1.94 3.51
C GLU A 42 19.99 3.29 3.06
N GLY A 43 18.93 3.71 3.76
CA GLY A 43 18.23 4.96 3.47
C GLY A 43 19.05 6.22 3.77
N ILE A 44 18.46 7.37 3.48
CA ILE A 44 19.04 8.69 3.78
C ILE A 44 18.35 9.37 4.96
N LEU A 45 19.04 10.34 5.57
CA LEU A 45 18.52 11.13 6.68
C LEU A 45 17.76 12.39 6.23
N ASP A 46 18.00 12.85 5.00
CA ASP A 46 17.42 14.11 4.48
C ASP A 46 15.94 13.97 4.08
N ASP A 47 15.49 12.76 3.73
CA ASP A 47 14.09 12.41 3.50
C ASP A 47 13.79 11.09 4.21
N LEU A 48 12.95 11.15 5.25
CA LEU A 48 12.73 10.01 6.14
C LEU A 48 11.83 8.95 5.48
N PRO A 49 12.05 7.66 5.79
CA PRO A 49 11.12 6.62 5.42
C PRO A 49 9.70 6.90 5.88
N ARG A 50 8.73 6.57 5.02
CA ARG A 50 7.30 6.74 5.29
C ARG A 50 6.54 5.46 5.01
N LEU A 51 5.65 5.09 5.92
CA LEU A 51 4.63 4.09 5.63
C LEU A 51 3.67 4.68 4.61
N VAL A 52 3.41 3.96 3.53
CA VAL A 52 2.46 4.35 2.49
C VAL A 52 1.34 3.34 2.44
N LEU A 53 0.12 3.82 2.64
CA LEU A 53 -1.11 3.08 2.36
C LEU A 53 -1.66 3.59 1.03
N GLN A 54 -1.57 2.76 0.00
CA GLN A 54 -1.97 3.11 -1.35
C GLN A 54 -3.25 2.35 -1.72
N PHE A 55 -4.22 3.09 -2.25
CA PHE A 55 -5.42 2.55 -2.87
C PHE A 55 -5.35 2.85 -4.35
N HIS A 56 -5.42 1.83 -5.19
CA HIS A 56 -5.53 1.97 -6.63
C HIS A 56 -6.88 1.41 -7.08
N VAL A 57 -7.63 2.21 -7.85
CA VAL A 57 -8.99 1.86 -8.29
C VAL A 57 -9.04 1.82 -9.81
N GLU A 58 -9.30 0.63 -10.33
CA GLU A 58 -9.44 0.39 -11.77
C GLU A 58 -10.88 0.02 -12.10
N PRO A 59 -11.45 0.56 -13.19
CA PRO A 59 -12.73 0.09 -13.72
C PRO A 59 -12.62 -1.39 -14.14
N ASP A 60 -13.56 -2.21 -13.69
CA ASP A 60 -13.67 -3.62 -14.07
C ASP A 60 -15.15 -3.97 -14.22
N GLU A 61 -15.70 -3.81 -15.43
CA GLU A 61 -17.15 -3.80 -15.65
C GLU A 61 -17.82 -5.11 -15.19
N PRO A 62 -18.94 -5.03 -14.45
CA PRO A 62 -19.79 -3.85 -14.17
C PRO A 62 -19.41 -3.05 -12.91
N GLY A 63 -18.22 -3.23 -12.34
CA GLY A 63 -17.78 -2.63 -11.08
C GLY A 63 -16.38 -2.02 -11.13
N TYR A 64 -15.66 -2.16 -10.01
CA TYR A 64 -14.32 -1.63 -9.82
C TYR A 64 -13.46 -2.66 -9.10
N LEU A 65 -12.22 -2.79 -9.53
CA LEU A 65 -11.17 -3.47 -8.79
C LEU A 65 -10.49 -2.44 -7.88
N VAL A 66 -10.47 -2.72 -6.57
CA VAL A 66 -9.74 -1.91 -5.60
C VAL A 66 -8.54 -2.69 -5.12
N GLN A 67 -7.35 -2.24 -5.51
CA GLN A 67 -6.09 -2.75 -5.02
C GLN A 67 -5.66 -1.93 -3.80
N PHE A 68 -5.25 -2.62 -2.74
CA PHE A 68 -4.74 -2.00 -1.53
C PHE A 68 -3.34 -2.51 -1.26
N ASP A 69 -2.39 -1.59 -1.21
CA ASP A 69 -1.00 -1.87 -0.89
C ASP A 69 -0.56 -1.10 0.35
N SER A 70 0.22 -1.77 1.20
CA SER A 70 0.92 -1.15 2.31
C SER A 70 2.42 -1.43 2.18
N TYR A 71 3.21 -0.38 2.04
CA TYR A 71 4.66 -0.51 1.91
C TYR A 71 5.40 0.61 2.65
N LEU A 72 6.62 0.29 3.07
CA LEU A 72 7.55 1.30 3.55
C LEU A 72 8.30 1.88 2.35
N ASN A 73 8.16 3.19 2.13
CA ASN A 73 8.91 3.92 1.13
C ASN A 73 10.21 4.45 1.76
N VAL A 74 11.36 3.91 1.36
CA VAL A 74 12.68 4.28 1.86
C VAL A 74 13.43 5.07 0.79
N PRO A 75 13.58 6.40 0.95
CA PRO A 75 14.41 7.21 0.04
C PRO A 75 15.86 6.74 0.03
N GLN A 76 16.46 6.69 -1.16
CA GLN A 76 17.80 6.18 -1.41
C GLN A 76 18.75 7.31 -1.80
N LYS A 77 20.06 7.12 -1.57
CA LYS A 77 21.08 8.11 -1.99
C LYS A 77 21.07 8.36 -3.49
N THR A 78 20.77 7.33 -4.27
CA THR A 78 20.73 7.37 -5.73
C THR A 78 19.60 6.51 -6.25
N GLY A 79 18.93 6.96 -7.31
CA GLY A 79 17.85 6.21 -7.95
C GLY A 79 16.49 6.42 -7.30
N ALA A 80 15.55 5.52 -7.62
CA ALA A 80 14.19 5.58 -7.09
C ALA A 80 14.13 5.13 -5.61
N PRO A 81 13.17 5.63 -4.81
CA PRO A 81 12.92 5.11 -3.48
C PRO A 81 12.67 3.60 -3.49
N LEU A 82 13.21 2.90 -2.49
CA LEU A 82 12.95 1.49 -2.29
C LEU A 82 11.57 1.31 -1.65
N ARG A 83 10.71 0.49 -2.27
CA ARG A 83 9.42 0.10 -1.69
C ARG A 83 9.53 -1.27 -1.04
N VAL A 84 9.44 -1.31 0.29
CA VAL A 84 9.49 -2.55 1.07
C VAL A 84 8.07 -2.95 1.43
N PHE A 85 7.57 -4.01 0.79
CA PHE A 85 6.22 -4.52 1.04
C PHE A 85 6.21 -5.44 2.25
N TYR A 86 5.35 -5.14 3.22
CA TYR A 86 5.12 -6.02 4.36
C TYR A 86 3.86 -6.85 4.13
N ARG A 87 4.04 -8.10 3.69
CA ARG A 87 2.92 -9.04 3.51
C ARG A 87 2.66 -9.78 4.82
N ASN A 88 1.64 -9.34 5.56
CA ASN A 88 1.20 -9.99 6.78
C ASN A 88 -0.22 -10.56 6.59
N PRO A 89 -0.41 -11.90 6.73
CA PRO A 89 -1.69 -12.52 6.48
C PRO A 89 -2.80 -12.01 7.40
N THR A 90 -2.48 -11.61 8.64
CA THR A 90 -3.44 -11.03 9.59
C THR A 90 -3.93 -9.66 9.12
N VAL A 91 -3.02 -8.83 8.59
CA VAL A 91 -3.38 -7.53 8.01
C VAL A 91 -4.25 -7.74 6.78
N THR A 92 -3.86 -8.64 5.88
CA THR A 92 -4.65 -8.99 4.69
C THR A 92 -6.05 -9.46 5.06
N GLN A 93 -6.19 -10.34 6.06
CA GLN A 93 -7.51 -10.80 6.54
C GLN A 93 -8.35 -9.66 7.11
N THR A 94 -7.74 -8.74 7.84
CA THR A 94 -8.41 -7.58 8.43
C THR A 94 -8.92 -6.63 7.34
N VAL A 95 -8.09 -6.30 6.35
CA VAL A 95 -8.48 -5.49 5.20
C VAL A 95 -9.60 -6.16 4.42
N ASN A 96 -9.48 -7.47 4.13
CA ASN A 96 -10.52 -8.24 3.45
C ASN A 96 -11.85 -8.21 4.22
N LYS A 97 -11.83 -8.24 5.55
CA LYS A 97 -13.04 -8.12 6.38
C LYS A 97 -13.69 -6.74 6.21
N ILE A 98 -12.90 -5.66 6.21
CA ILE A 98 -13.39 -4.30 6.02
C ILE A 98 -14.01 -4.15 4.62
N MET A 99 -13.32 -4.62 3.58
CA MET A 99 -13.82 -4.54 2.19
C MET A 99 -15.11 -5.34 1.99
N ARG A 100 -15.26 -6.51 2.63
CA ARG A 100 -16.52 -7.27 2.60
C ARG A 100 -17.67 -6.52 3.25
N VAL A 101 -17.44 -5.82 4.36
CA VAL A 101 -18.47 -4.97 4.99
C VAL A 101 -18.88 -3.83 4.06
N ALA A 102 -17.96 -3.34 3.22
CA ALA A 102 -18.23 -2.33 2.19
C ALA A 102 -18.92 -2.90 0.93
N GLY A 103 -19.20 -4.20 0.86
CA GLY A 103 -19.82 -4.87 -0.28
C GLY A 103 -18.84 -5.43 -1.33
N GLY A 104 -17.54 -5.35 -1.08
CA GLY A 104 -16.51 -5.92 -1.95
C GLY A 104 -16.35 -7.43 -1.78
N VAL A 105 -15.83 -8.08 -2.82
CA VAL A 105 -15.43 -9.50 -2.80
C VAL A 105 -13.91 -9.54 -2.94
N PRO A 106 -13.18 -10.18 -2.01
CA PRO A 106 -11.73 -10.28 -2.12
C PRO A 106 -11.35 -11.14 -3.33
N GLU A 107 -10.57 -10.55 -4.23
CA GLU A 107 -9.99 -11.27 -5.36
C GLU A 107 -8.68 -11.97 -4.94
N PRO A 108 -8.34 -13.11 -5.55
CA PRO A 108 -7.03 -13.71 -5.37
C PRO A 108 -5.95 -12.73 -5.81
N ILE A 109 -4.95 -12.48 -4.95
CA ILE A 109 -3.80 -11.66 -5.33
C ILE A 109 -3.06 -12.42 -6.45
N PRO A 110 -2.87 -11.84 -7.65
CA PRO A 110 -2.05 -12.46 -8.66
C PRO A 110 -0.63 -12.62 -8.11
N VAL A 111 -0.19 -13.85 -7.91
CA VAL A 111 1.20 -14.13 -7.56
C VAL A 111 1.98 -13.99 -8.87
N PRO A 112 2.95 -13.06 -8.98
CA PRO A 112 3.74 -12.94 -10.20
C PRO A 112 4.38 -14.30 -10.50
N GLY A 113 4.01 -14.92 -11.62
CA GLY A 113 4.47 -16.25 -12.03
C GLY A 113 3.50 -17.43 -11.82
N ALA A 114 2.25 -17.21 -11.37
CA ALA A 114 1.23 -18.27 -11.26
C ALA A 114 0.43 -18.53 -12.55
N GLU A 115 0.66 -17.77 -13.62
CA GLU A 115 0.07 -17.98 -14.94
C GLU A 115 0.73 -19.16 -15.68
N THR A 116 0.59 -20.39 -15.18
CA THR A 116 0.64 -21.60 -16.04
C THR A 116 0.02 -22.80 -15.33
N ALA A 117 -1.31 -22.85 -15.30
CA ALA A 117 -2.03 -24.12 -15.20
C ALA A 117 -3.47 -23.95 -15.70
N ALA A 118 -3.62 -23.80 -17.02
CA ALA A 118 -4.90 -24.16 -17.63
C ALA A 118 -5.06 -25.68 -17.51
N PRO A 119 -6.16 -26.21 -16.94
CA PRO A 119 -6.49 -27.61 -17.10
C PRO A 119 -6.79 -27.84 -18.59
N SER A 120 -6.05 -28.76 -19.19
CA SER A 120 -6.41 -29.32 -20.50
C SER A 120 -7.54 -30.31 -20.28
N GLU A 121 -8.68 -30.07 -20.92
CA GLU A 121 -9.66 -31.10 -21.29
C GLU A 121 -9.90 -31.03 -22.79
#